data_AF-A0A2W6U1U4-F1
#
_entry.id   AF-A0A2W6U1U4-F1
#
_cell.length_a   1.000
_cell.length_b   1.000
_cell.length_c   1.000
_cell.angle_alpha   90.00
_cell.angle_beta   90.00
_cell.angle_gamma   90.00
#
_symmetry.space_group_name_H-M   'P 1'
#
loop_
_entity.id
_entity.type
_entity.pdbx_description
1 polymer ?
#
loop_
_entity_poly.entity_id
_entity_poly.type
_entity_poly.pdbx_seq_one_letter_code
_entity_poly.pdbx_strand_id
1 'polypeptide(L)'
;MRVPLSWLREYVDVPADASVDDVFEALVSVGFEEEEVIRPGDELTGPIVVGQVLSREPEEHSNGKTVNWCSVRVVPEGQQQTLTGEGIEPSGVQGIV
;
A
#
# COMPACT_ATOMS: atom_id res chain seq x y z
N MET A 1 -13.07 0.85 -18.67
CA MET A 1 -13.07 -0.31 -17.73
C MET A 1 -11.65 -0.47 -17.19
N ARG A 2 -11.45 -0.84 -15.91
CA ARG A 2 -10.10 -0.99 -15.32
C ARG A 2 -9.84 -2.44 -14.95
N VAL A 3 -8.62 -2.92 -15.21
CA VAL A 3 -8.18 -4.29 -14.94
C VAL A 3 -6.73 -4.32 -14.46
N PRO A 4 -6.38 -5.03 -13.38
CA PRO A 4 -4.98 -5.21 -12.99
C PRO A 4 -4.26 -6.13 -13.99
N LEU A 5 -3.06 -5.74 -14.43
CA LEU A 5 -2.26 -6.56 -15.33
C LEU A 5 -1.87 -7.91 -14.70
N SER A 6 -1.64 -7.96 -13.39
CA SER A 6 -1.38 -9.22 -12.67
C SER A 6 -2.57 -10.19 -12.76
N TRP A 7 -3.79 -9.68 -12.59
CA TRP A 7 -5.00 -10.49 -12.71
C TRP A 7 -5.24 -10.95 -14.14
N LEU A 8 -5.01 -10.09 -15.14
CA LEU A 8 -5.13 -10.48 -16.55
C LEU A 8 -4.20 -11.67 -16.90
N ARG A 9 -2.96 -11.65 -16.38
CA ARG A 9 -1.98 -12.75 -16.56
C ARG A 9 -2.41 -14.09 -15.97
N GLU A 10 -3.39 -14.10 -15.06
CA GLU A 10 -3.95 -15.36 -14.53
C GLU A 10 -4.89 -16.04 -15.54
N TYR A 11 -5.40 -15.32 -16.55
CA TYR A 11 -6.41 -15.83 -17.48
C TYR A 11 -5.92 -15.94 -18.93
N VAL A 12 -4.89 -15.18 -19.32
CA VAL A 12 -4.35 -15.20 -20.68
C VAL A 12 -2.82 -15.18 -20.67
N ASP A 13 -2.23 -15.82 -21.66
CA ASP A 13 -0.78 -15.86 -21.85
C ASP A 13 -0.26 -14.49 -22.32
N VAL A 14 0.19 -13.68 -21.37
CA VAL A 14 0.94 -12.43 -21.65
C VAL A 14 2.43 -12.73 -21.48
N PRO A 15 3.30 -12.33 -22.43
CA PRO A 15 4.74 -12.48 -22.26
C PRO A 15 5.24 -11.87 -20.93
N ALA A 16 6.20 -12.53 -20.28
CA ALA A 16 6.69 -12.13 -18.97
C ALA A 16 7.41 -10.78 -18.97
N ASP A 17 8.01 -10.43 -20.11
CA ASP A 17 8.73 -9.19 -20.39
C ASP A 17 7.85 -8.11 -21.03
N ALA A 18 6.60 -8.42 -21.39
CA ALA A 18 5.68 -7.42 -21.93
C ALA A 18 5.38 -6.34 -20.89
N SER A 19 5.57 -5.10 -21.31
CA SER A 19 5.19 -3.90 -20.57
C SER A 19 3.68 -3.68 -20.60
N VAL A 20 3.20 -2.72 -19.79
CA VAL A 20 1.78 -2.32 -19.84
C VAL A 20 1.45 -1.74 -21.21
N ASP A 21 2.38 -0.99 -21.81
CA ASP A 21 2.16 -0.29 -23.08
C ASP A 21 2.04 -1.31 -24.24
N ASP A 22 2.83 -2.39 -24.22
CA ASP A 22 2.71 -3.49 -25.21
C ASP A 22 1.34 -4.16 -25.17
N VAL A 23 0.80 -4.39 -23.96
CA VAL A 23 -0.53 -4.99 -23.77
C VAL A 23 -1.62 -4.02 -24.25
N PHE A 24 -1.42 -2.72 -24.02
CA PHE A 24 -2.31 -1.67 -24.48
C PHE A 24 -2.39 -1.62 -26.01
N GLU A 25 -1.23 -1.62 -26.69
CA GLU A 25 -1.17 -1.64 -28.16
C GLU A 25 -1.91 -2.85 -28.73
N ALA A 26 -1.74 -4.03 -28.13
CA ALA A 26 -2.43 -5.25 -28.54
C ALA A 26 -3.96 -5.13 -28.39
N LEU A 27 -4.45 -4.56 -27.28
CA LEU A 27 -5.88 -4.34 -27.04
C LEU A 27 -6.48 -3.32 -28.01
N VAL A 28 -5.77 -2.22 -28.29
CA VAL A 28 -6.18 -1.19 -29.26
C VAL A 28 -6.25 -1.79 -30.67
N SER A 29 -5.31 -2.66 -31.04
CA SER A 29 -5.29 -3.30 -32.36
C SER A 29 -6.55 -4.12 -32.68
N VAL A 30 -7.30 -4.56 -31.66
CA VAL A 30 -8.55 -5.31 -31.80
C VAL A 30 -9.80 -4.51 -31.39
N GLY A 31 -9.66 -3.19 -31.19
CA GLY A 31 -10.78 -2.26 -30.99
C GLY A 31 -11.11 -1.93 -29.54
N PHE A 32 -10.28 -2.28 -28.56
CA PHE A 32 -10.41 -1.79 -27.19
C PHE A 32 -9.61 -0.51 -27.01
N GLU A 33 -10.30 0.61 -26.85
CA GLU A 33 -9.67 1.92 -26.68
C GLU A 33 -8.97 2.08 -25.33
N GLU A 34 -7.86 2.82 -25.35
CA GLU A 34 -7.13 3.22 -24.16
C GLU A 34 -7.71 4.48 -23.51
N GLU A 35 -7.71 4.50 -22.17
CA GLU A 35 -8.02 5.71 -21.40
C GLU A 35 -6.83 6.13 -20.52
N GLU A 36 -6.24 5.22 -19.75
CA GLU A 36 -5.24 5.55 -18.74
C GLU A 36 -4.45 4.32 -18.27
N VAL A 37 -3.15 4.50 -18.00
CA VAL A 37 -2.33 3.56 -17.24
C VAL A 37 -2.11 4.11 -15.83
N ILE A 38 -2.53 3.35 -14.82
CA ILE A 38 -2.44 3.75 -13.41
C ILE A 38 -1.35 2.93 -12.74
N ARG A 39 -0.39 3.61 -12.10
CA ARG A 39 0.73 3.01 -11.37
C ARG A 39 0.71 3.43 -9.90
N PRO A 40 -0.19 2.87 -9.07
CA PRO A 40 -0.39 3.34 -7.69
C PRO A 40 0.86 3.22 -6.81
N GLY A 41 1.81 2.36 -7.19
CA GLY A 41 3.05 2.15 -6.44
C GLY A 41 4.12 3.22 -6.65
N ASP A 42 4.04 4.02 -7.72
CA ASP A 42 5.12 4.95 -8.09
C ASP A 42 5.24 6.12 -7.10
N GLU A 43 4.14 6.46 -6.42
CA GLU A 43 4.11 7.51 -5.39
C GLU A 43 4.39 6.98 -3.98
N LEU A 44 4.49 5.67 -3.81
CA LEU A 44 4.73 5.05 -2.51
C LEU A 44 6.22 5.14 -2.14
N THR A 45 6.51 5.77 -1.00
CA THR A 45 7.87 5.99 -0.53
C THR A 45 8.03 5.59 0.94
N GLY A 46 9.28 5.30 1.32
CA GLY A 46 9.62 4.90 2.68
C GLY A 46 9.30 3.44 3.02
N PRO A 47 9.51 3.04 4.29
CA PRO A 47 9.19 1.70 4.75
C PRO A 47 7.68 1.55 4.93
N ILE A 48 7.03 0.89 3.98
CA ILE A 48 5.60 0.59 4.03
C ILE A 48 5.43 -0.86 4.47
N VAL A 49 4.72 -1.03 5.59
CA VAL A 49 4.48 -2.33 6.21
C VAL A 49 3.04 -2.42 6.68
N VAL A 50 2.56 -3.64 6.83
CA VAL A 50 1.25 -3.90 7.44
C VAL A 50 1.40 -3.82 8.95
N GLY A 51 0.53 -3.02 9.59
CA GLY A 51 0.50 -2.86 11.04
C GLY A 51 -0.66 -3.60 11.71
N GLN A 52 -0.44 -4.11 12.91
CA GLN A 52 -1.47 -4.64 13.80
C GLN A 52 -1.77 -3.62 14.91
N VAL A 53 -3.02 -3.17 15.00
CA VAL A 53 -3.47 -2.31 16.09
C VAL A 53 -3.55 -3.12 17.39
N LEU A 54 -2.79 -2.72 18.40
CA LEU A 54 -2.74 -3.34 19.73
C LEU A 54 -3.68 -2.64 20.71
N SER A 55 -3.72 -1.31 20.66
CA SER A 55 -4.63 -0.49 21.46
C SER A 55 -5.19 0.67 20.64
N ARG A 56 -6.36 1.15 21.06
CA ARG A 56 -7.06 2.30 20.48
C ARG A 56 -7.80 3.02 21.61
N GLU A 57 -7.31 4.18 22.00
CA GLU A 57 -7.82 4.96 23.13
C GLU A 57 -8.40 6.29 22.62
N PRO A 58 -9.73 6.49 22.67
CA PRO A 58 -10.35 7.72 22.21
C PRO A 58 -10.23 8.85 23.25
N GLU A 59 -9.90 10.06 22.79
CA GLU A 59 -9.85 11.28 23.60
C GLU A 59 -10.66 12.40 22.92
N GLU A 60 -11.63 12.98 23.64
CA GLU A 60 -12.40 14.13 23.16
C GLU A 60 -11.64 15.45 23.45
N HIS A 61 -11.41 16.23 22.41
CA HIS A 61 -10.77 17.54 22.53
C HIS A 61 -11.79 18.69 22.55
N SER A 62 -11.34 19.87 22.97
CA SER A 62 -12.15 21.09 23.10
C SER A 62 -12.83 21.56 21.80
N ASN A 63 -12.35 21.10 20.64
CA ASN A 63 -12.96 21.35 19.33
C ASN A 63 -14.09 20.36 18.98
N GLY A 64 -14.47 19.47 19.90
CA GLY A 64 -15.50 18.45 19.71
C GLY A 64 -15.06 17.28 18.82
N LYS A 65 -13.77 17.18 18.45
CA LYS A 65 -13.24 16.05 17.70
C LYS A 65 -12.64 15.01 18.65
N THR A 66 -12.84 13.74 18.31
CA THR A 66 -12.19 12.62 18.99
C THR A 66 -10.92 12.22 18.25
N VAL A 67 -9.79 12.19 18.95
CA VAL A 67 -8.53 11.61 18.49
C VAL A 67 -8.41 10.19 19.03
N ASN A 68 -7.82 9.27 18.25
CA ASN A 68 -7.63 7.89 18.70
C ASN A 68 -6.14 7.62 18.84
N TRP A 69 -5.63 7.65 20.06
CA TRP A 69 -4.26 7.25 20.34
C TRP A 69 -4.13 5.74 20.17
N CYS A 70 -3.33 5.31 19.21
CA CYS A 70 -3.17 3.91 18.83
C CYS A 70 -1.74 3.44 19.06
N SER A 71 -1.59 2.25 19.63
CA SER A 71 -0.31 1.52 19.60
C SER A 71 -0.37 0.47 18.49
N VAL A 72 0.55 0.54 17.52
CA VAL A 72 0.53 -0.30 16.33
C VAL A 72 1.85 -1.06 16.20
N ARG A 73 1.77 -2.38 16.16
CA ARG A 73 2.92 -3.25 15.88
C ARG A 73 3.17 -3.30 14.38
N VAL A 74 4.40 -3.04 13.96
CA VAL A 74 4.81 -2.93 12.54
C VAL A 74 5.80 -4.01 12.09
N VAL A 75 6.16 -4.93 13.00
CA VAL A 75 7.00 -6.11 12.76
C VAL A 75 6.44 -7.31 13.53
N PRO A 76 6.81 -8.56 13.20
CA PRO A 76 6.35 -9.72 13.97
C PRO A 76 6.66 -9.60 15.47
N GLU A 77 5.81 -10.18 16.31
CA GLU A 77 6.00 -10.16 17.76
C GLU A 77 7.34 -10.79 18.16
N GLY A 78 8.06 -10.13 19.07
CA GLY A 78 9.39 -10.54 19.51
C GLY A 78 10.52 -10.18 18.53
N GLN A 79 10.23 -9.57 17.38
CA GLN A 79 11.26 -9.03 16.49
C GLN A 79 11.48 -7.54 16.75
N GLN A 80 12.74 -7.12 16.65
CA GLN A 80 13.09 -5.71 16.60
C GLN A 80 13.05 -5.22 15.16
N GLN A 81 12.69 -3.96 14.98
CA GLN A 81 12.77 -3.34 13.67
C GLN A 81 14.16 -2.74 13.41
N THR A 82 14.49 -2.55 12.14
CA THR A 82 15.81 -2.03 11.71
C THR A 82 15.80 -0.54 11.38
N LEU A 83 14.65 0.13 11.35
CA LEU A 83 14.61 1.56 11.07
C LEU A 83 15.09 2.34 12.29
N THR A 84 15.69 3.49 12.02
CA THR A 84 16.21 4.40 13.03
C THR A 84 15.73 5.81 12.71
N GLY A 85 15.33 6.56 13.73
CA GLY A 85 14.84 7.93 13.55
C GLY A 85 14.07 8.42 14.76
N GLU A 86 13.78 9.72 14.79
CA GLU A 86 12.89 10.29 15.81
C GLU A 86 11.48 9.69 15.68
N GLY A 87 10.89 9.27 16.80
CA GLY A 87 9.58 8.64 16.83
C GLY A 87 9.55 7.16 16.40
N ILE A 88 10.70 6.55 16.11
CA ILE A 88 10.81 5.14 15.73
C ILE A 88 11.21 4.30 16.94
N GLU A 89 10.29 3.51 17.47
CA GLU A 89 10.55 2.63 18.60
C GLU A 89 11.21 1.30 18.15
N PRO A 90 12.38 0.91 18.69
CA PRO A 90 13.10 -0.32 18.30
C PRO A 90 12.31 -1.61 18.56
N SER A 91 11.38 -1.59 19.51
CA SER A 91 10.50 -2.72 19.83
C SER A 91 9.58 -3.12 18.67
N GLY A 92 9.44 -2.25 17.67
CA GLY A 92 8.53 -2.46 16.56
C GLY A 92 7.07 -2.14 16.88
N VAL A 93 6.78 -1.50 18.01
CA VAL A 93 5.47 -0.95 18.36
C VAL A 93 5.54 0.58 18.31
N GLN A 94 4.79 1.19 17.40
CA GLN A 94 4.76 2.64 17.18
C GLN A 94 3.49 3.26 17.78
N GLY A 95 3.62 4.43 18.38
CA GLY A 95 2.49 5.29 18.73
C GLY A 95 2.03 6.06 17.49
N ILE A 96 0.73 6.00 17.19
CA ILE A 96 0.09 6.70 16.06
C ILE A 96 -1.14 7.44 16.60
N VAL A 97 -1.38 8.65 16.09
CA VAL A 97 -2.46 9.58 16.49
C VAL A 97 -3.55 9.63 15.43
#